data_AF-A0A938H0J8-F1
#
_entry.id   AF-A0A938H0J8-F1
#
_cell.length_a   1.000
_cell.length_b   1.000
_cell.length_c   1.000
_cell.angle_alpha   90.00
_cell.angle_beta   90.00
_cell.angle_gamma   90.00
#
_symmetry.space_group_name_H-M   'P 1'
#
loop_
_entity.id
_entity.type
_entity.pdbx_description
1 polymer ?
#
loop_
_entity_poly.entity_id
_entity_poly.type
_entity_poly.pdbx_seq_one_letter_code
_entity_poly.pdbx_strand_id
1 'polypeptide(L)' 'MSAAPCTISVIIPTLHEAARIAETIAAVRSRLPAAEVIVADGGSTDATPAQAARAGARVVPSAPGRGLQCAAGAA' A
#
# COMPACT_ATOMS: atom_id res chain seq x y z
N MET A 1 -16.77 10.90 -12.85
CA MET A 1 -16.29 9.78 -13.69
C MET A 1 -16.23 8.55 -12.80
N SER A 2 -17.09 7.55 -13.02
CA SER A 2 -16.96 6.28 -12.31
C SER A 2 -15.76 5.55 -12.89
N ALA A 3 -14.73 5.30 -12.08
CA ALA A 3 -13.68 4.39 -12.49
C ALA A 3 -14.32 3.04 -12.82
N ALA A 4 -13.95 2.42 -13.95
CA ALA A 4 -14.27 1.02 -14.17
C ALA A 4 -13.75 0.22 -12.96
N PRO A 5 -14.47 -0.83 -12.51
CA PRO A 5 -14.05 -1.59 -11.34
C PRO A 5 -12.62 -2.08 -11.57
N CYS A 6 -11.73 -1.70 -10.65
CA CYS A 6 -10.38 -2.18 -10.67
C CYS A 6 -10.41 -3.70 -10.44
N THR A 7 -9.93 -4.48 -11.41
CA THR A 7 -9.98 -5.95 -11.32
C THR A 7 -8.87 -6.53 -10.46
N ILE A 8 -7.89 -5.73 -10.04
CA ILE A 8 -6.69 -6.16 -9.32
C ILE A 8 -6.35 -5.14 -8.23
N SER A 9 -6.36 -5.58 -6.97
CA SER A 9 -5.77 -4.84 -5.84
C SER A 9 -4.41 -5.42 -5.47
N VAL A 10 -3.42 -4.57 -5.26
CA VAL A 10 -2.07 -4.93 -4.81
C VAL A 10 -1.91 -4.49 -3.36
N ILE A 11 -1.77 -5.47 -2.46
CA ILE A 11 -1.57 -5.25 -1.03
C ILE A 11 -0.07 -5.31 -0.72
N ILE A 12 0.46 -4.29 -0.06
CA ILE A 12 1.86 -4.14 0.33
C ILE A 12 1.95 -4.11 1.87
N PRO A 13 2.15 -5.25 2.54
CA PRO A 13 2.48 -5.31 3.96
C PRO A 13 3.77 -4.53 4.23
N THR A 14 3.71 -3.56 5.14
CA THR A 14 4.79 -2.60 5.32
C THR A 14 5.06 -2.31 6.80
N LEU A 15 6.33 -2.18 7.18
CA LEU A 15 6.77 -1.72 8.50
C LEU A 15 8.14 -1.03 8.38
N HIS A 16 8.22 0.27 8.65
CA HIS A 16 9.45 1.08 8.60
C HIS A 16 10.21 1.06 7.26
N GLU A 17 9.51 1.34 6.16
CA GLU A 17 10.03 1.34 4.79
C GLU A 17 10.04 2.74 4.14
N ALA A 18 10.20 3.80 4.93
CA ALA A 18 10.10 5.18 4.44
C ALA A 18 11.05 5.49 3.27
N ALA A 19 12.20 4.81 3.22
CA ALA A 19 13.20 4.97 2.16
C ALA A 19 12.83 4.29 0.83
N ARG A 20 11.90 3.32 0.84
CA ARG A 20 11.65 2.45 -0.34
C ARG A 20 10.19 2.44 -0.80
N ILE A 21 9.25 2.72 0.11
CA ILE A 21 7.82 2.51 -0.15
C ILE A 21 7.31 3.27 -1.38
N ALA A 22 7.79 4.50 -1.60
CA ALA A 22 7.40 5.31 -2.75
C ALA A 22 7.86 4.68 -4.08
N GLU A 23 9.08 4.15 -4.14
CA GLU A 23 9.62 3.46 -5.32
C GLU A 23 8.83 2.17 -5.62
N THR A 24 8.51 1.39 -4.58
CA THR A 24 7.69 0.18 -4.70
C THR A 24 6.32 0.50 -5.29
N ILE A 25 5.65 1.53 -4.80
CA ILE A 25 4.34 1.95 -5.31
C ILE A 25 4.44 2.44 -6.76
N ALA A 26 5.47 3.23 -7.09
CA ALA A 26 5.70 3.68 -8.46
C ALA A 26 5.92 2.50 -9.42
N ALA A 27 6.67 1.48 -9.01
CA ALA A 27 6.93 0.28 -9.80
C ALA A 27 5.69 -0.59 -10.01
N VAL A 28 4.76 -0.62 -9.05
CA VAL A 28 3.45 -1.26 -9.22
C VAL A 28 2.62 -0.48 -10.24
N ARG A 29 2.50 0.84 -10.06
CA ARG A 29 1.71 1.70 -10.96
C ARG A 29 2.24 1.71 -12.38
N SER A 30 3.55 1.61 -12.59
CA SER A 30 4.12 1.58 -13.94
C SER A 30 3.76 0.30 -14.70
N ARG A 31 3.52 -0.82 -13.99
CA ARG A 31 3.17 -2.12 -14.58
C ARG A 31 1.66 -2.38 -14.60
N LEU A 32 0.96 -1.91 -13.58
CA LEU A 32 -0.46 -2.07 -13.36
C LEU A 32 -1.10 -0.70 -13.09
N PRO A 33 -1.19 0.18 -14.11
CA PRO A 33 -1.64 1.57 -13.92
C PRO A 33 -3.08 1.68 -13.40
N ALA A 34 -3.90 0.68 -13.70
CA ALA A 34 -5.28 0.62 -13.24
C ALA A 34 -5.44 0.01 -11.84
N ALA A 35 -4.41 -0.63 -11.26
CA ALA A 35 -4.52 -1.35 -9.99
C ALA A 35 -4.80 -0.42 -8.79
N GLU A 36 -5.63 -0.89 -7.86
CA GLU A 36 -5.70 -0.32 -6.52
C GLU A 36 -4.42 -0.71 -5.78
N VAL A 37 -3.72 0.26 -5.18
CA VAL A 37 -2.53 -0.01 -4.37
C VAL A 37 -2.86 0.28 -2.92
N ILE A 38 -2.78 -0.75 -2.09
CA ILE A 38 -3.08 -0.70 -0.66
C ILE A 38 -1.79 -0.97 0.11
N VAL A 39 -1.40 -0.07 1.00
CA VAL A 39 -0.31 -0.27 1.96
C VAL A 39 -0.92 -0.61 3.31
N ALA A 40 -0.66 -1.83 3.80
CA ALA A 40 -1.07 -2.26 5.12
C ALA A 40 0.06 -2.03 6.12
N ASP A 41 -0.01 -0.92 6.84
CA ASP A 41 1.03 -0.45 7.75
C ASP A 41 0.94 -1.14 9.11
N GLY A 42 2.00 -1.84 9.50
CA GLY A 42 2.08 -2.63 10.73
C GLY A 42 2.39 -1.82 11.99
N GLY A 43 2.14 -0.51 11.98
CA GLY A 43 2.51 0.41 13.06
C GLY A 43 3.88 1.07 12.85
N SER A 44 4.13 1.59 11.65
CA SER A 44 5.37 2.31 11.38
C SER A 44 5.45 3.61 12.20
N THR A 45 6.63 3.85 12.78
CA THR A 45 6.94 5.06 13.56
C THR A 45 7.74 6.10 12.77
N ASP A 46 8.12 5.77 11.54
CA ASP A 46 8.84 6.65 10.61
C ASP A 46 7.87 7.24 9.56
N ALA A 47 8.42 7.88 8.53
CA ALA A 47 7.62 8.55 7.50
C ALA A 47 6.90 7.59 6.54
N THR A 48 6.92 6.27 6.76
CA THR A 48 6.39 5.27 5.83
C THR A 48 4.94 5.51 5.42
N PRO A 49 3.99 5.74 6.35
CA PRO A 49 2.58 5.97 5.98
C PRO A 49 2.41 7.24 5.13
N ALA A 50 3.15 8.30 5.48
CA ALA A 50 3.11 9.56 4.77
C ALA A 50 3.68 9.44 3.35
N GLN A 51 4.79 8.74 3.17
CA GLN A 51 5.39 8.50 1.86
C GLN A 51 4.51 7.61 0.97
N ALA A 52 3.88 6.57 1.56
CA ALA A 52 2.93 5.72 0.86
C ALA A 52 1.72 6.50 0.33
N ALA A 53 1.10 7.31 1.19
CA ALA A 53 -0.04 8.15 0.82
C ALA A 53 0.32 9.17 -0.27
N ARG A 54 1.49 9.82 -0.17
CA ARG A 54 2.00 10.76 -1.19
C ARG A 54 2.26 10.08 -2.54
N ALA A 55 2.71 8.83 -2.53
CA ALA A 55 2.86 8.01 -3.74
C ALA A 55 1.50 7.51 -4.30
N GLY A 56 0.39 7.87 -3.66
CA GLY A 56 -0.96 7.58 -4.11
C GLY A 56 -1.48 6.21 -3.70
N ALA A 57 -0.89 5.54 -2.70
CA ALA A 57 -1.47 4.32 -2.13
C ALA A 57 -2.56 4.64 -1.09
N ARG A 58 -3.55 3.76 -0.98
CA ARG A 58 -4.48 3.73 0.17
C ARG A 58 -3.75 3.10 1.35
N VAL A 59 -3.57 3.83 2.44
CA VAL A 59 -2.89 3.31 3.63
C VAL A 59 -3.94 2.81 4.62
N VAL A 60 -3.79 1.57 5.08
CA VAL A 60 -4.63 0.97 6.12
C VAL A 60 -3.77 0.57 7.31
N PRO A 61 -4.20 0.83 8.55
CA PRO A 61 -3.47 0.39 9.75
C PRO A 61 -3.65 -1.11 9.98
N SER A 62 -2.64 -1.75 10.57
CA SER A 62 -2.65 -3.14 11.00
C SER A 62 -1.67 -3.37 12.16
N ALA A 63 -1.82 -4.48 12.87
CA ALA A 63 -0.78 -4.97 13.77
C ALA A 63 0.42 -5.51 12.95
N PRO A 64 1.64 -5.51 13.50
CA PRO A 64 2.79 -6.06 12.79
C PRO A 64 2.61 -7.56 12.55
N GLY A 65 3.00 -8.02 11.37
CA GLY A 65 2.95 -9.42 10.98
C GLY A 65 2.31 -9.60 9.61
N ARG A 66 3.04 -10.25 8.70
CA ARG A 66 2.68 -10.36 7.27
C ARG A 66 1.24 -10.84 7.05
N GLY A 67 0.80 -11.86 7.79
CA GLY A 67 -0.55 -12.40 7.66
C GLY A 67 -1.64 -11.39 8.06
N LEU A 68 -1.47 -10.71 9.19
CA LEU A 68 -2.42 -9.71 9.68
C LEU A 68 -2.49 -8.49 8.76
N GLN A 69 -1.34 -8.09 8.21
CA GLN A 69 -1.25 -6.98 7.26
C GLN A 69 -1.90 -7.33 5.92
N CYS A 70 -1.66 -8.54 5.39
CA CYS A 70 -2.38 -9.01 4.20
C CYS A 70 -3.89 -9.08 4.43
N ALA A 71 -4.34 -9.60 5.58
CA ALA A 71 -5.76 -9.68 5.91
C ALA A 71 -6.40 -8.29 6.02
N ALA A 72 -5.75 -7.34 6.70
CA ALA A 72 -6.24 -5.96 6.82
C ALA A 72 -6.31 -5.24 5.47
N GLY A 73 -5.36 -5.51 4.57
CA GLY A 73 -5.36 -4.94 3.22
C GLY A 73 -6.41 -5.56 2.29
N ALA A 74 -6.87 -6.78 2.55
CA ALA A 74 -7.86 -7.49 1.73
C ALA A 74 -9.32 -7.28 2.18
N ALA A 75 -9.53 -6.57 3.29
CA ALA A 75 -10.83 -6.31 3.90
C ALA A 75 -11.65 -5.25 3.17
#